data_AF-A0AAJ1RXK0-F1
#
_entry.id   AF-A0AAJ1RXK0-F1
#
_cell.length_a   1.000
_cell.length_b   1.000
_cell.length_c   1.000
_cell.angle_alpha   90.00
_cell.angle_beta   90.00
_cell.angle_gamma   90.00
#
_symmetry.space_group_name_H-M   'P 1'
#
loop_
_entity.id
_entity.type
_entity.pdbx_description
1 polymer ?
#
loop_
_entity_poly.entity_id
_entity_poly.type
_entity_poly.pdbx_seq_one_letter_code
_entity_poly.pdbx_strand_id
1 'polypeptide(L)'
;MAREEGWKDPVRGMTLISQAEIESERVLAVAGDLDVIRSDAMRAVERAEEVTMDALGPRRAFEMGDRETEHGSLREAELLYRRAKTKAAVIEEHWQAAVDSVAEAAAAIGGRSGHQAEAVRGILNTAKEALDAEEPEEALHIAASIPGHLESLGSSEEGASKSLGDAEHAVANAEGDIPIMTKERLAEAREALESGDSALAKGLADSVLRDVRETSDAMQEVQRALRQRKQVEDRFPADSVAEWDAKLDDVASKAAGGEWVAAAEALREMTASLRSHEVKLSEVSELMRFVDTEWKTLRKRLDSSGIGPGDAGRMAAEKAVAEAASALEQGDIQLCHKALGAAGEALETLNRRT
;
A
#
# COMPACT_ATOMS: atom_id res chain seq x y z
N MET A 1 34.95 -65.75 -33.99
CA MET A 1 36.12 -64.98 -34.46
C MET A 1 37.45 -65.63 -34.07
N ALA A 2 37.80 -65.83 -32.79
CA ALA A 2 39.10 -66.42 -32.39
C ALA A 2 39.36 -67.82 -32.99
N ARG A 3 38.33 -68.67 -33.11
CA ARG A 3 38.44 -70.04 -33.64
C ARG A 3 38.69 -70.11 -35.16
N GLU A 4 38.27 -69.10 -35.92
CA GLU A 4 38.40 -69.07 -37.39
C GLU A 4 39.62 -68.27 -37.87
N GLU A 5 40.01 -67.20 -37.17
CA GLU A 5 41.25 -66.45 -37.45
C GLU A 5 42.50 -67.16 -36.91
N GLY A 6 42.41 -67.78 -35.73
CA GLY A 6 43.53 -68.49 -35.10
C GLY A 6 43.97 -69.76 -35.82
N TRP A 7 43.13 -70.34 -36.68
CA TRP A 7 43.47 -71.53 -37.48
C TRP A 7 44.34 -71.18 -38.71
N LYS A 8 44.27 -69.92 -39.17
CA LYS A 8 45.06 -69.39 -40.30
C LYS A 8 46.34 -68.68 -39.85
N ASP A 9 46.34 -68.09 -38.65
CA ASP A 9 47.51 -67.47 -38.00
C ASP A 9 47.54 -67.84 -36.50
N PRO A 10 48.32 -68.88 -36.12
CA PRO A 10 48.41 -69.33 -34.74
C PRO A 10 48.91 -68.27 -33.76
N VAL A 11 49.77 -67.35 -34.20
CA VAL A 11 50.32 -66.28 -33.35
C VAL A 11 49.21 -65.29 -32.99
N ARG A 12 48.41 -64.88 -33.99
CA ARG A 12 47.26 -64.01 -33.77
C ARG A 12 46.17 -64.67 -32.92
N GLY A 13 45.95 -65.98 -33.09
CA GLY A 13 45.05 -66.77 -32.22
C GLY A 13 45.47 -66.74 -30.75
N MET A 14 46.76 -66.94 -30.46
CA MET A 14 47.30 -66.85 -29.10
C MET A 14 47.17 -65.43 -28.51
N THR A 15 47.37 -64.39 -29.32
CA THR A 15 47.15 -63.00 -28.88
C THR A 15 45.70 -62.73 -28.49
N LEU A 16 44.73 -63.24 -29.26
CA LEU A 16 43.31 -63.08 -28.95
C LEU A 16 42.91 -63.84 -27.66
N ILE A 17 43.48 -65.01 -27.42
CA ILE A 17 43.26 -65.77 -26.16
C ILE A 17 43.83 -65.00 -24.98
N SER A 18 45.07 -64.51 -25.09
CA SER A 18 45.70 -63.71 -24.03
C SER A 18 44.92 -62.41 -23.75
N GLN A 19 44.41 -61.74 -24.78
CA GLN A 19 43.53 -60.58 -24.62
C GLN A 19 42.22 -60.93 -23.89
N ALA A 20 41.60 -62.07 -24.23
CA ALA A 20 40.40 -62.55 -23.56
C ALA A 20 40.65 -62.97 -22.10
N GLU A 21 41.82 -63.55 -21.79
CA GLU A 21 42.24 -63.87 -20.42
C GLU A 21 42.41 -62.59 -19.59
N ILE A 22 43.10 -61.58 -20.11
CA ILE A 22 43.27 -60.27 -19.46
C ILE A 22 41.90 -59.60 -19.25
N GLU A 23 41.01 -59.66 -20.23
CA GLU A 23 39.66 -59.09 -20.11
C GLU A 23 38.83 -59.84 -19.07
N SER A 24 38.93 -61.17 -19.00
CA SER A 24 38.29 -62.01 -17.99
C SER A 24 38.79 -61.70 -16.58
N GLU A 25 40.10 -61.54 -16.39
CA GLU A 25 40.68 -61.12 -15.10
C GLU A 25 40.19 -59.73 -14.70
N ARG A 26 40.09 -58.80 -15.64
CA ARG A 26 39.56 -57.45 -15.39
C ARG A 26 38.09 -57.50 -14.97
N VAL A 27 37.26 -58.32 -15.63
CA VAL A 27 35.85 -58.49 -15.29
C VAL A 27 35.70 -59.10 -13.89
N LEU A 28 36.51 -60.10 -13.54
CA LEU A 28 36.51 -60.71 -12.20
C LEU A 28 36.91 -59.71 -11.11
N ALA A 29 37.90 -58.86 -11.37
CA ALA A 29 38.28 -57.80 -10.43
C ALA A 29 37.15 -56.79 -10.22
N VAL A 30 36.50 -56.33 -11.29
CA VAL A 30 35.35 -55.41 -11.22
C VAL A 30 34.17 -56.04 -10.49
N ALA A 31 33.91 -57.34 -10.68
CA ALA A 31 32.86 -58.05 -9.95
C ALA A 31 33.14 -58.13 -8.44
N GLY A 32 34.39 -58.38 -8.04
CA GLY A 32 34.78 -58.37 -6.62
C GLY A 32 34.62 -57.00 -5.96
N ASP A 33 35.02 -55.93 -6.66
CA ASP A 33 34.80 -54.56 -6.17
C ASP A 33 33.30 -54.22 -6.08
N LEU A 34 32.50 -54.73 -7.01
CA LEU A 34 31.04 -54.54 -7.02
C LEU A 34 30.36 -55.20 -5.81
N ASP A 35 30.79 -56.40 -5.41
CA ASP A 35 30.24 -57.09 -4.23
C ASP A 35 30.45 -56.30 -2.93
N VAL A 36 31.61 -55.63 -2.81
CA VAL A 36 31.89 -54.74 -1.67
C VAL A 36 30.94 -53.55 -1.69
N ILE A 37 30.76 -52.89 -2.85
CA ILE A 37 29.84 -51.76 -3.02
C ILE A 37 28.39 -52.19 -2.72
N ARG A 38 27.98 -53.37 -3.18
CA ARG A 38 26.66 -53.94 -2.93
C ARG A 38 26.43 -54.17 -1.44
N SER A 39 27.37 -54.82 -0.74
CA SER A 39 27.28 -55.03 0.71
C SER A 39 27.19 -53.72 1.50
N ASP A 40 27.99 -52.73 1.11
CA ASP A 40 27.96 -51.38 1.67
C ASP A 40 26.61 -50.69 1.47
N ALA A 41 26.06 -50.77 0.25
CA ALA A 41 24.78 -50.17 -0.10
C ALA A 41 23.63 -50.84 0.65
N MET A 42 23.63 -52.17 0.75
CA MET A 42 22.63 -52.93 1.51
C MET A 42 22.59 -52.47 2.97
N ARG A 43 23.76 -52.39 3.62
CA ARG A 43 23.85 -51.90 5.00
C ARG A 43 23.33 -50.49 5.18
N ALA A 44 23.51 -49.61 4.18
CA ALA A 44 22.95 -48.26 4.23
C ALA A 44 21.42 -48.28 4.09
N VAL A 45 20.90 -49.08 3.16
CA VAL A 45 19.44 -49.24 2.98
C VAL A 45 18.80 -49.80 4.25
N GLU A 46 19.37 -50.81 4.88
CA GLU A 46 18.85 -51.39 6.13
C GLU A 46 18.80 -50.35 7.26
N ARG A 47 19.84 -49.50 7.41
CA ARG A 47 19.81 -48.42 8.41
C ARG A 47 18.75 -47.36 8.10
N ALA A 48 18.54 -47.02 6.84
CA ALA A 48 17.47 -46.11 6.46
C ALA A 48 16.08 -46.70 6.75
N GLU A 49 15.92 -48.02 6.56
CA GLU A 49 14.68 -48.74 6.87
C GLU A 49 14.40 -48.87 8.37
N GLU A 50 15.44 -48.87 9.21
CA GLU A 50 15.31 -48.75 10.67
C GLU A 50 14.73 -47.39 11.08
N VAL A 51 14.98 -46.33 10.30
CA VAL A 51 14.39 -45.00 10.51
C VAL A 51 12.96 -44.95 10.00
N THR A 52 12.71 -45.44 8.78
CA THR A 52 11.36 -45.48 8.21
C THR A 52 11.20 -46.57 7.15
N MET A 53 10.03 -47.20 7.12
CA MET A 53 9.66 -48.13 6.04
C MET A 53 8.91 -47.45 4.89
N ASP A 54 8.58 -46.17 5.02
CA ASP A 54 7.77 -45.44 4.03
C ASP A 54 8.62 -44.92 2.85
N ALA A 55 9.93 -44.70 3.06
CA ALA A 55 10.87 -44.28 2.04
C ALA A 55 11.43 -45.47 1.24
N LEU A 56 10.78 -45.81 0.14
CA LEU A 56 11.07 -47.04 -0.64
C LEU A 56 12.19 -46.88 -1.68
N GLY A 57 12.56 -45.66 -2.05
CA GLY A 57 13.51 -45.40 -3.12
C GLY A 57 14.92 -45.95 -2.91
N PRO A 58 15.51 -45.94 -1.70
CA PRO A 58 16.77 -46.63 -1.44
C PRO A 58 16.69 -48.13 -1.78
N ARG A 59 15.66 -48.83 -1.28
CA ARG A 59 15.42 -50.26 -1.54
C ARG A 59 15.17 -50.53 -3.02
N ARG A 60 14.31 -49.75 -3.67
CA ARG A 60 14.03 -49.88 -5.11
C ARG A 60 15.29 -49.71 -5.96
N ALA A 61 16.12 -48.71 -5.66
CA ALA A 61 17.38 -48.49 -6.38
C ALA A 61 18.36 -49.66 -6.18
N PHE A 62 18.41 -50.21 -4.97
CA PHE A 62 19.23 -51.38 -4.66
C PHE A 62 18.78 -52.62 -5.45
N GLU A 63 17.48 -52.94 -5.43
CA GLU A 63 16.91 -54.09 -6.16
C GLU A 63 17.07 -53.97 -7.68
N MET A 64 17.02 -52.75 -8.23
CA MET A 64 17.36 -52.53 -9.63
C MET A 64 18.84 -52.86 -9.91
N GLY A 65 19.74 -52.52 -8.99
CA GLY A 65 21.16 -52.88 -9.09
C GLY A 65 21.40 -54.39 -9.11
N ASP A 66 20.66 -55.14 -8.28
CA ASP A 66 20.68 -56.61 -8.27
C ASP A 66 20.27 -57.17 -9.65
N ARG A 67 19.19 -56.66 -10.24
CA ARG A 67 18.74 -57.08 -11.59
C ARG A 67 19.76 -56.77 -12.68
N GLU A 68 20.40 -55.61 -12.65
CA GLU A 68 21.42 -55.27 -13.65
C GLU A 68 22.68 -56.14 -13.51
N THR A 69 22.99 -56.58 -12.29
CA THR A 69 24.06 -57.55 -12.05
C THR A 69 23.71 -58.91 -12.66
N GLU A 70 22.46 -59.37 -12.49
CA GLU A 70 21.95 -60.60 -13.12
C GLU A 70 22.00 -60.54 -14.66
N HIS A 71 21.82 -59.36 -15.25
CA HIS A 71 21.91 -59.14 -16.69
C HIS A 71 23.35 -58.95 -17.22
N GLY A 72 24.35 -58.87 -16.33
CA GLY A 72 25.76 -58.67 -16.68
C GLY A 72 26.17 -57.20 -16.88
N SER A 73 25.28 -56.24 -16.60
CA SER A 73 25.52 -54.80 -16.69
C SER A 73 26.21 -54.26 -15.43
N LEU A 74 27.43 -54.73 -15.15
CA LEU A 74 28.15 -54.43 -13.89
C LEU A 74 28.29 -52.92 -13.59
N ARG A 75 28.49 -52.11 -14.63
CA ARG A 75 28.62 -50.66 -14.47
C ARG A 75 27.31 -49.97 -14.08
N GLU A 76 26.20 -50.42 -14.64
CA GLU A 76 24.87 -49.86 -14.32
C GLU A 76 24.45 -50.27 -12.91
N ALA A 77 24.72 -51.52 -12.53
CA ALA A 77 24.54 -52.00 -11.17
C ALA A 77 25.32 -51.17 -10.14
N GLU A 78 26.61 -50.88 -10.42
CA GLU A 78 27.43 -50.03 -9.54
C GLU A 78 26.81 -48.65 -9.31
N LEU A 79 26.34 -48.00 -10.37
CA LEU A 79 25.69 -46.69 -10.28
C LEU A 79 24.41 -46.74 -9.44
N LEU A 80 23.62 -47.81 -9.59
CA LEU A 80 22.39 -48.03 -8.83
C LEU A 80 22.66 -48.29 -7.34
N TYR A 81 23.67 -49.09 -6.99
CA TYR A 81 24.06 -49.30 -5.59
C TYR A 81 24.58 -48.01 -4.95
N ARG A 82 25.39 -47.22 -5.66
CA ARG A 82 25.83 -45.90 -5.18
C ARG A 82 24.64 -44.96 -4.97
N ARG A 83 23.69 -44.93 -5.91
CA ARG A 83 22.45 -44.14 -5.78
C ARG A 83 21.62 -44.57 -4.58
N ALA A 84 21.45 -45.88 -4.37
CA ALA A 84 20.74 -46.42 -3.21
C ALA A 84 21.40 -45.97 -1.90
N LYS A 85 22.73 -46.06 -1.81
CA LYS A 85 23.52 -45.60 -0.65
C LYS A 85 23.35 -44.09 -0.41
N THR A 86 23.42 -43.27 -1.46
CA THR A 86 23.21 -41.82 -1.33
C THR A 86 21.80 -41.48 -0.85
N LYS A 87 20.77 -42.11 -1.43
CA LYS A 87 19.39 -41.91 -0.97
C LYS A 87 19.20 -42.36 0.48
N ALA A 88 19.74 -43.52 0.85
CA ALA A 88 19.65 -44.04 2.21
C ALA A 88 20.29 -43.09 3.23
N ALA A 89 21.44 -42.49 2.90
CA ALA A 89 22.11 -41.54 3.78
C ALA A 89 21.24 -40.30 4.08
N VAL A 90 20.55 -39.76 3.06
CA VAL A 90 19.64 -38.62 3.23
C VAL A 90 18.46 -38.97 4.15
N ILE A 91 17.90 -40.19 4.02
CA ILE A 91 16.83 -40.68 4.91
C ILE A 91 17.35 -40.83 6.34
N GLU A 92 18.50 -41.49 6.51
CA GLU A 92 19.14 -41.73 7.81
C GLU A 92 19.42 -40.41 8.55
N GLU A 93 19.85 -39.37 7.83
CA GLU A 93 20.22 -38.09 8.43
C GLU A 93 19.02 -37.19 8.74
N HIS A 94 18.01 -37.14 7.87
CA HIS A 94 17.00 -36.07 7.90
C HIS A 94 15.56 -36.51 8.13
N TRP A 95 15.22 -37.78 7.93
CA TRP A 95 13.81 -38.21 7.89
C TRP A 95 13.04 -37.93 9.18
N GLN A 96 13.57 -38.35 10.33
CA GLN A 96 12.88 -38.17 11.61
C GLN A 96 12.69 -36.69 11.94
N ALA A 97 13.72 -35.86 11.74
CA ALA A 97 13.64 -34.42 11.97
C ALA A 97 12.59 -33.76 11.06
N ALA A 98 12.51 -34.18 9.80
CA ALA A 98 11.51 -33.68 8.86
C ALA A 98 10.08 -34.06 9.28
N VAL A 99 9.85 -35.32 9.68
CA VAL A 99 8.56 -35.79 10.18
C VAL A 99 8.13 -35.03 11.43
N ASP A 100 9.04 -34.88 12.40
CA ASP A 100 8.77 -34.15 13.64
C ASP A 100 8.43 -32.68 13.34
N SER A 101 9.20 -32.02 12.47
CA SER A 101 8.95 -30.63 12.07
C SER A 101 7.61 -30.46 11.35
N VAL A 102 7.25 -31.38 10.45
CA VAL A 102 5.93 -31.37 9.76
C VAL A 102 4.80 -31.58 10.77
N ALA A 103 4.97 -32.46 11.75
CA ALA A 103 3.98 -32.71 12.80
C ALA A 103 3.81 -31.50 13.72
N GLU A 104 4.91 -30.88 14.16
CA GLU A 104 4.91 -29.65 14.95
C GLU A 104 4.25 -28.49 14.20
N ALA A 105 4.59 -28.30 12.92
CA ALA A 105 3.98 -27.29 12.07
C ALA A 105 2.47 -27.52 11.90
N ALA A 106 2.03 -28.77 11.70
CA ALA A 106 0.62 -29.12 11.64
C ALA A 106 -0.12 -28.82 12.95
N ALA A 107 0.50 -29.15 14.09
CA ALA A 107 -0.06 -28.83 15.41
C ALA A 107 -0.14 -27.33 15.65
N ALA A 108 0.87 -26.56 15.22
CA ALA A 108 0.92 -25.11 15.37
C ALA A 108 -0.14 -24.37 14.54
N ILE A 109 -0.42 -24.83 13.32
CA ILE A 109 -1.54 -24.32 12.51
C ILE A 109 -2.87 -24.60 13.21
N GLY A 110 -3.02 -25.81 13.76
CA GLY A 110 -4.19 -26.21 14.53
C GLY A 110 -5.51 -26.00 13.79
N GLY A 111 -6.51 -25.50 14.51
CA GLY A 111 -7.85 -25.22 13.98
C GLY A 111 -8.04 -23.86 13.32
N ARG A 112 -6.97 -23.07 13.13
CA ARG A 112 -7.10 -21.70 12.57
C ARG A 112 -7.73 -21.75 11.18
N SER A 113 -8.71 -20.89 10.95
CA SER A 113 -9.47 -20.75 9.71
C SER A 113 -9.28 -19.38 9.10
N GLY A 114 -9.57 -19.26 7.81
CA GLY A 114 -9.50 -18.00 7.06
C GLY A 114 -8.41 -18.01 6.00
N HIS A 115 -8.48 -17.03 5.10
CA HIS A 115 -7.67 -17.00 3.87
C HIS A 115 -6.16 -17.10 4.14
N GLN A 116 -5.68 -16.38 5.16
CA GLN A 116 -4.28 -16.39 5.54
C GLN A 116 -3.84 -17.72 6.18
N ALA A 117 -4.71 -18.35 6.97
CA ALA A 117 -4.44 -19.68 7.53
C ALA A 117 -4.42 -20.77 6.43
N GLU A 118 -5.26 -20.64 5.40
CA GLU A 118 -5.23 -21.54 4.24
C GLU A 118 -3.92 -21.43 3.46
N ALA A 119 -3.36 -20.23 3.30
CA ALA A 119 -2.06 -20.04 2.67
C ALA A 119 -0.95 -20.82 3.41
N VAL A 120 -0.92 -20.75 4.75
CA VAL A 120 0.05 -21.50 5.57
C VAL A 120 -0.19 -23.01 5.52
N ARG A 121 -1.45 -23.47 5.43
CA ARG A 121 -1.77 -24.87 5.16
C ARG A 121 -1.26 -25.34 3.80
N GLY A 122 -1.26 -24.45 2.80
CA GLY A 122 -0.63 -24.69 1.50
C GLY A 122 0.86 -25.02 1.65
N ILE A 123 1.59 -24.21 2.42
CA ILE A 123 3.03 -24.44 2.71
C ILE A 123 3.24 -25.80 3.42
N LEU A 124 2.40 -26.12 4.40
CA LEU A 124 2.45 -27.43 5.07
C LEU A 124 2.22 -28.59 4.10
N ASN A 125 1.29 -28.45 3.16
CA ASN A 125 1.05 -29.49 2.15
C ASN A 125 2.27 -29.67 1.24
N THR A 126 2.96 -28.59 0.86
CA THR A 126 4.22 -28.70 0.11
C THR A 126 5.31 -29.44 0.90
N ALA A 127 5.41 -29.20 2.22
CA ALA A 127 6.34 -29.97 3.06
C ALA A 127 5.99 -31.47 3.11
N LYS A 128 4.70 -31.81 3.14
CA LYS A 128 4.24 -33.21 3.07
C LYS A 128 4.51 -33.85 1.72
N GLU A 129 4.28 -33.13 0.62
CA GLU A 129 4.60 -33.59 -0.73
C GLU A 129 6.10 -33.87 -0.89
N ALA A 130 6.97 -33.06 -0.28
CA ALA A 130 8.41 -33.32 -0.25
C ALA A 130 8.78 -34.60 0.54
N LEU A 131 8.09 -34.89 1.66
CA LEU A 131 8.25 -36.18 2.36
C LEU A 131 7.80 -37.35 1.49
N ASP A 132 6.65 -37.23 0.83
CA ASP A 132 6.13 -38.26 -0.08
C ASP A 132 7.07 -38.48 -1.29
N ALA A 133 7.82 -37.45 -1.69
CA ALA A 133 8.85 -37.52 -2.72
C ALA A 133 10.20 -38.07 -2.23
N GLU A 134 10.33 -38.41 -0.95
CA GLU A 134 11.57 -38.84 -0.30
C GLU A 134 12.66 -37.76 -0.25
N GLU A 135 12.26 -36.50 -0.11
CA GLU A 135 13.14 -35.32 -0.01
C GLU A 135 13.06 -34.69 1.40
N PRO A 136 13.53 -35.37 2.45
CA PRO A 136 13.34 -34.94 3.85
C PRO A 136 14.06 -33.64 4.19
N GLU A 137 15.18 -33.31 3.55
CA GLU A 137 15.87 -32.02 3.75
C GLU A 137 14.98 -30.84 3.32
N GLU A 138 14.32 -30.97 2.16
CA GLU A 138 13.42 -29.95 1.64
C GLU A 138 12.17 -29.85 2.50
N ALA A 139 11.57 -30.98 2.87
CA ALA A 139 10.45 -31.02 3.78
C ALA A 139 10.74 -30.33 5.12
N LEU A 140 11.91 -30.62 5.72
CA LEU A 140 12.36 -30.00 6.95
C LEU A 140 12.51 -28.49 6.81
N HIS A 141 13.17 -28.03 5.73
CA HIS A 141 13.35 -26.60 5.48
C HIS A 141 12.01 -25.86 5.34
N ILE A 142 11.07 -26.43 4.58
CA ILE A 142 9.74 -25.84 4.38
C ILE A 142 8.98 -25.82 5.73
N ALA A 143 8.93 -26.95 6.44
CA ALA A 143 8.20 -27.06 7.71
C ALA A 143 8.76 -26.11 8.79
N ALA A 144 10.09 -25.97 8.88
CA ALA A 144 10.75 -25.07 9.82
C ALA A 144 10.44 -23.58 9.58
N SER A 145 9.99 -23.20 8.38
CA SER A 145 9.58 -21.81 8.08
C SER A 145 8.16 -21.46 8.56
N ILE A 146 7.30 -22.46 8.79
CA ILE A 146 5.89 -22.28 9.12
C ILE A 146 5.67 -21.49 10.43
N PRO A 147 6.41 -21.73 11.52
CA PRO A 147 6.27 -20.93 12.75
C PRO A 147 6.45 -19.43 12.51
N GLY A 148 7.44 -19.02 11.71
CA GLY A 148 7.65 -17.62 11.36
C GLY A 148 6.50 -17.01 10.56
N HIS A 149 5.91 -17.80 9.65
CA HIS A 149 4.69 -17.38 8.95
C HIS A 149 3.52 -17.20 9.93
N LEU A 150 3.31 -18.13 10.87
CA LEU A 150 2.24 -18.04 11.87
C LEU A 150 2.42 -16.85 12.81
N GLU A 151 3.65 -16.53 13.24
CA GLU A 151 3.94 -15.33 14.02
C GLU A 151 3.58 -14.06 13.26
N SER A 152 3.96 -13.98 11.98
CA SER A 152 3.59 -12.86 11.11
C SER A 152 2.08 -12.72 10.96
N LEU A 153 1.35 -13.84 10.86
CA LEU A 153 -0.12 -13.83 10.82
C LEU A 153 -0.72 -13.31 12.12
N GLY A 154 -0.25 -13.81 13.27
CA GLY A 154 -0.72 -13.35 14.58
C GLY A 154 -0.51 -11.84 14.78
N SER A 155 0.65 -11.32 14.37
CA SER A 155 0.91 -9.87 14.41
C SER A 155 -0.04 -9.07 13.50
N SER A 156 -0.37 -9.61 12.32
CA SER A 156 -1.33 -9.00 11.41
C SER A 156 -2.75 -8.97 11.99
N GLU A 157 -3.20 -10.08 12.56
CA GLU A 157 -4.49 -10.22 13.23
C GLU A 157 -4.62 -9.26 14.42
N GLU A 158 -3.60 -9.19 15.29
CA GLU A 158 -3.57 -8.23 16.40
C GLU A 158 -3.63 -6.78 15.92
N GLY A 159 -2.86 -6.45 14.86
CA GLY A 159 -2.88 -5.14 14.26
C GLY A 159 -4.25 -4.76 13.67
N ALA A 160 -4.90 -5.68 12.99
CA ALA A 160 -6.22 -5.49 12.42
C ALA A 160 -7.31 -5.36 13.50
N SER A 161 -7.27 -6.23 14.52
CA SER A 161 -8.17 -6.17 15.68
C SER A 161 -8.05 -4.85 16.43
N LYS A 162 -6.81 -4.35 16.62
CA LYS A 162 -6.58 -3.04 17.23
C LYS A 162 -7.16 -1.90 16.39
N SER A 163 -6.86 -1.85 15.08
CA SER A 163 -7.42 -0.82 14.18
C SER A 163 -8.95 -0.85 14.18
N LEU A 164 -9.56 -2.05 14.19
CA LEU A 164 -11.00 -2.21 14.27
C LEU A 164 -11.55 -1.68 15.60
N GLY A 165 -10.96 -2.05 16.74
CA GLY A 165 -11.38 -1.54 18.05
C GLY A 165 -11.24 -0.02 18.17
N ASP A 166 -10.16 0.55 17.64
CA ASP A 166 -9.97 2.00 17.57
C ASP A 166 -11.06 2.66 16.71
N ALA A 167 -11.40 2.07 15.56
CA ALA A 167 -12.46 2.55 14.67
C ALA A 167 -13.85 2.46 15.33
N GLU A 168 -14.17 1.35 15.98
CA GLU A 168 -15.40 1.16 16.73
C GLU A 168 -15.54 2.18 17.85
N HIS A 169 -14.47 2.40 18.60
CA HIS A 169 -14.44 3.40 19.67
C HIS A 169 -14.61 4.82 19.11
N ALA A 170 -13.96 5.14 17.99
CA ALA A 170 -14.14 6.44 17.34
C ALA A 170 -15.57 6.66 16.85
N VAL A 171 -16.19 5.64 16.23
CA VAL A 171 -17.59 5.68 15.78
C VAL A 171 -18.55 5.77 16.96
N ALA A 172 -18.30 5.08 18.07
CA ALA A 172 -19.18 5.14 19.24
C ALA A 172 -19.15 6.50 19.95
N ASN A 173 -18.01 7.21 19.88
CA ASN A 173 -17.82 8.49 20.56
C ASN A 173 -17.93 9.72 19.64
N ALA A 174 -18.14 9.54 18.33
CA ALA A 174 -18.30 10.71 17.46
C ALA A 174 -19.59 11.44 17.83
N GLU A 175 -19.48 12.75 18.02
CA GLU A 175 -20.64 13.62 18.17
C GLU A 175 -21.31 13.79 16.79
N GLY A 176 -22.65 13.79 16.74
CA GLY A 176 -23.45 13.95 15.52
C GLY A 176 -23.63 12.69 14.66
N ASP A 177 -24.37 12.84 13.56
CA ASP A 177 -24.71 11.71 12.68
C ASP A 177 -23.52 11.29 11.82
N ILE A 178 -22.93 10.15 12.17
CA ILE A 178 -21.92 9.50 11.34
C ILE A 178 -22.59 8.95 10.07
N PRO A 179 -21.99 9.18 8.88
CA PRO A 179 -22.53 8.66 7.63
C PRO A 179 -22.81 7.15 7.65
N ILE A 180 -23.91 6.72 7.02
CA ILE A 180 -24.30 5.30 6.92
C ILE A 180 -23.18 4.45 6.31
N MET A 181 -22.51 4.95 5.28
CA MET A 181 -21.37 4.28 4.63
C MET A 181 -20.21 3.97 5.57
N THR A 182 -20.03 4.73 6.65
CA THR A 182 -19.00 4.49 7.66
C THR A 182 -19.38 3.31 8.56
N LYS A 183 -20.68 3.14 8.84
CA LYS A 183 -21.20 2.00 9.62
C LYS A 183 -21.18 0.70 8.81
N GLU A 184 -21.49 0.77 7.52
CA GLU A 184 -21.40 -0.38 6.60
C GLU A 184 -19.95 -0.86 6.47
N ARG A 185 -19.00 0.05 6.21
CA ARG A 185 -17.57 -0.30 6.16
C ARG A 185 -17.03 -0.86 7.48
N LEU A 186 -17.55 -0.39 8.62
CA LEU A 186 -17.20 -0.96 9.91
C LEU A 186 -17.73 -2.40 10.07
N ALA A 187 -18.91 -2.70 9.54
CA ALA A 187 -19.45 -4.06 9.50
C ALA A 187 -18.64 -4.96 8.56
N GLU A 188 -18.29 -4.47 7.37
CA GLU A 188 -17.40 -5.17 6.43
C GLU A 188 -16.02 -5.45 7.05
N ALA A 189 -15.48 -4.50 7.82
CA ALA A 189 -14.22 -4.69 8.53
C ALA A 189 -14.29 -5.82 9.58
N ARG A 190 -15.43 -5.98 10.27
CA ARG A 190 -15.67 -7.11 11.19
C ARG A 190 -15.73 -8.43 10.45
N GLU A 191 -16.50 -8.49 9.38
CA GLU A 191 -16.63 -9.71 8.56
C GLU A 191 -15.29 -10.13 7.94
N ALA A 192 -14.49 -9.16 7.47
CA ALA A 192 -13.14 -9.40 6.98
C ALA A 192 -12.23 -9.99 8.09
N LEU A 193 -12.32 -9.47 9.32
CA LEU A 193 -11.54 -10.00 10.43
C LEU A 193 -11.98 -11.42 10.83
N GLU A 194 -13.29 -11.66 10.90
CA GLU A 194 -13.87 -12.98 11.21
C GLU A 194 -13.54 -14.03 10.15
N SER A 195 -13.43 -13.63 8.88
CA SER A 195 -13.01 -14.49 7.76
C SER A 195 -11.49 -14.65 7.64
N GLY A 196 -10.71 -14.01 8.51
CA GLY A 196 -9.24 -14.11 8.54
C GLY A 196 -8.53 -13.30 7.44
N ASP A 197 -9.20 -12.29 6.87
CA ASP A 197 -8.57 -11.28 6.01
C ASP A 197 -8.19 -10.03 6.83
N SER A 198 -7.13 -10.19 7.62
CA SER A 198 -6.60 -9.14 8.50
C SER A 198 -6.17 -7.87 7.73
N ALA A 199 -5.72 -8.03 6.48
CA ALA A 199 -5.27 -6.90 5.65
C ALA A 199 -6.45 -6.03 5.22
N LEU A 200 -7.53 -6.66 4.71
CA LEU A 200 -8.75 -5.96 4.36
C LEU A 200 -9.43 -5.34 5.59
N ALA A 201 -9.55 -6.11 6.68
CA ALA A 201 -10.13 -5.63 7.93
C ALA A 201 -9.44 -4.36 8.44
N LYS A 202 -8.10 -4.38 8.48
CA LYS A 202 -7.31 -3.22 8.88
C LYS A 202 -7.50 -2.03 7.95
N GLY A 203 -7.46 -2.24 6.64
CA GLY A 203 -7.61 -1.18 5.65
C GLY A 203 -8.98 -0.48 5.74
N LEU A 204 -10.05 -1.25 5.93
CA LEU A 204 -11.40 -0.72 6.13
C LEU A 204 -11.50 0.06 7.45
N ALA A 205 -10.98 -0.50 8.55
CA ALA A 205 -10.99 0.16 9.85
C ALA A 205 -10.19 1.48 9.85
N ASP A 206 -9.00 1.50 9.25
CA ASP A 206 -8.16 2.70 9.13
C ASP A 206 -8.81 3.76 8.22
N SER A 207 -9.60 3.36 7.22
CA SER A 207 -10.43 4.28 6.44
C SER A 207 -11.54 4.89 7.28
N VAL A 208 -12.27 4.08 8.06
CA VAL A 208 -13.33 4.55 8.95
C VAL A 208 -12.77 5.56 9.97
N LEU A 209 -11.61 5.28 10.56
CA LEU A 209 -10.92 6.18 11.48
C LEU A 209 -10.62 7.54 10.87
N ARG A 210 -10.15 7.57 9.61
CA ARG A 210 -9.87 8.82 8.90
C ARG A 210 -11.14 9.62 8.68
N ASP A 211 -12.20 8.98 8.20
CA ASP A 211 -13.46 9.66 7.90
C ASP A 211 -14.12 10.22 9.16
N VAL A 212 -14.09 9.47 10.28
CA VAL A 212 -14.62 9.96 11.57
C VAL A 212 -13.84 11.18 12.06
N ARG A 213 -12.51 11.17 11.94
CA ARG A 213 -11.67 12.31 12.32
C ARG A 213 -11.96 13.53 11.44
N GLU A 214 -11.99 13.34 10.12
CA GLU A 214 -12.28 14.42 9.18
C GLU A 214 -13.66 15.04 9.43
N THR A 215 -14.67 14.20 9.66
CA THR A 215 -16.03 14.65 9.99
C THR A 215 -16.05 15.41 11.32
N SER A 216 -15.33 14.93 12.34
CA SER A 216 -15.25 15.58 13.66
C SER A 216 -14.55 16.93 13.59
N ASP A 217 -13.45 17.03 12.86
CA ASP A 217 -12.70 18.29 12.68
C ASP A 217 -13.56 19.31 11.92
N ALA A 218 -14.22 18.87 10.84
CA ALA A 218 -15.16 19.69 10.08
C ALA A 218 -16.33 20.19 10.94
N MET A 219 -16.87 19.32 11.80
CA MET A 219 -17.92 19.69 12.75
C MET A 219 -17.46 20.76 13.72
N GLN A 220 -16.29 20.60 14.34
CA GLN A 220 -15.77 21.58 15.30
C GLN A 220 -15.52 22.94 14.64
N GLU A 221 -14.99 22.96 13.41
CA GLU A 221 -14.79 24.17 12.62
C GLU A 221 -16.11 24.90 12.36
N VAL A 222 -17.10 24.18 11.83
CA VAL A 222 -18.42 24.74 11.48
C VAL A 222 -19.16 25.21 12.72
N GLN A 223 -19.24 24.39 13.77
CA GLN A 223 -19.91 24.76 15.02
C GLN A 223 -19.25 25.97 15.70
N ARG A 224 -17.92 26.08 15.63
CA ARG A 224 -17.22 27.27 16.14
C ARG A 224 -17.60 28.51 15.35
N ALA A 225 -17.62 28.44 14.02
CA ALA A 225 -18.02 29.56 13.18
C ALA A 225 -19.49 29.97 13.40
N LEU A 226 -20.41 29.01 13.48
CA LEU A 226 -21.83 29.26 13.74
C LEU A 226 -22.09 29.82 15.15
N ARG A 227 -21.30 29.42 16.16
CA ARG A 227 -21.36 30.07 17.50
C ARG A 227 -20.92 31.53 17.45
N GLN A 228 -20.05 31.88 16.52
CA GLN A 228 -19.55 33.23 16.28
C GLN A 228 -20.26 33.90 15.09
N ARG A 229 -21.47 33.42 14.72
CA ARG A 229 -22.22 33.86 13.54
C ARG A 229 -22.28 35.38 13.40
N LYS A 230 -22.62 36.09 14.46
CA LYS A 230 -22.69 37.55 14.46
C LYS A 230 -21.36 38.23 14.06
N GLN A 231 -20.22 37.70 14.48
CA GLN A 231 -18.90 38.24 14.10
C GLN A 231 -18.59 38.00 12.61
N VAL A 232 -19.16 36.94 12.02
CA VAL A 232 -19.05 36.68 10.59
C VAL A 232 -19.96 37.64 9.82
N GLU A 233 -21.20 37.83 10.28
CA GLU A 233 -22.18 38.76 9.71
C GLU A 233 -21.69 40.22 9.74
N ASP A 234 -21.03 40.65 10.82
CA ASP A 234 -20.47 42.00 10.96
C ASP A 234 -19.41 42.34 9.88
N ARG A 235 -18.88 41.33 9.18
CA ARG A 235 -17.89 41.50 8.11
C ARG A 235 -18.53 41.59 6.72
N PHE A 236 -19.84 41.43 6.60
CA PHE A 236 -20.51 41.39 5.31
C PHE A 236 -20.51 42.77 4.63
N PRO A 237 -20.25 42.82 3.31
CA PRO A 237 -20.43 44.02 2.50
C PRO A 237 -21.87 44.52 2.56
N ALA A 238 -22.05 45.82 2.83
CA ALA A 238 -23.37 46.44 2.99
C ALA A 238 -24.24 46.35 1.73
N ASP A 239 -23.62 46.30 0.55
CA ASP A 239 -24.29 46.20 -0.77
C ASP A 239 -24.75 44.78 -1.11
N SER A 240 -24.22 43.77 -0.42
CA SER A 240 -24.37 42.35 -0.78
C SER A 240 -24.81 41.45 0.39
N VAL A 241 -25.29 42.03 1.50
CA VAL A 241 -25.64 41.31 2.75
C VAL A 241 -26.50 40.06 2.48
N ALA A 242 -27.54 40.17 1.66
CA ALA A 242 -28.44 39.06 1.35
C ALA A 242 -27.75 37.87 0.66
N GLU A 243 -26.72 38.10 -0.15
CA GLU A 243 -25.96 37.02 -0.79
C GLU A 243 -25.10 36.28 0.24
N TRP A 244 -24.46 37.01 1.15
CA TRP A 244 -23.62 36.44 2.20
C TRP A 244 -24.43 35.73 3.28
N ASP A 245 -25.60 36.27 3.63
CA ASP A 245 -26.57 35.59 4.49
C ASP A 245 -27.00 34.26 3.88
N ALA A 246 -27.34 34.23 2.59
CA ALA A 246 -27.71 32.99 1.91
C ALA A 246 -26.59 31.94 1.93
N LYS A 247 -25.32 32.36 1.77
CA LYS A 247 -24.14 31.48 1.88
C LYS A 247 -23.96 30.94 3.31
N LEU A 248 -24.15 31.78 4.32
CA LEU A 248 -24.05 31.37 5.73
C LEU A 248 -25.20 30.45 6.14
N ASP A 249 -26.40 30.67 5.60
CA ASP A 249 -27.55 29.80 5.80
C ASP A 249 -27.40 28.46 5.09
N ASP A 250 -26.76 28.40 3.92
CA ASP A 250 -26.38 27.13 3.27
C ASP A 250 -25.43 26.31 4.16
N VAL A 251 -24.41 26.96 4.75
CA VAL A 251 -23.52 26.31 5.74
C VAL A 251 -24.32 25.76 6.92
N ALA A 252 -25.23 26.56 7.48
CA ALA A 252 -26.06 26.15 8.60
C ALA A 252 -27.01 25.00 8.24
N SER A 253 -27.57 25.00 7.02
CA SER A 253 -28.46 23.94 6.52
C SER A 253 -27.70 22.63 6.35
N LYS A 254 -26.51 22.65 5.74
CA LYS A 254 -25.65 21.46 5.59
C LYS A 254 -25.24 20.90 6.95
N ALA A 255 -24.87 21.77 7.89
CA ALA A 255 -24.58 21.37 9.27
C ALA A 255 -25.78 20.71 9.96
N ALA A 256 -26.99 21.27 9.79
CA ALA A 256 -28.22 20.69 10.33
C ALA A 256 -28.58 19.34 9.69
N GLY A 257 -28.19 19.11 8.43
CA GLY A 257 -28.32 17.83 7.73
C GLY A 257 -27.24 16.81 8.07
N GLY A 258 -26.25 17.14 8.91
CA GLY A 258 -25.13 16.26 9.26
C GLY A 258 -24.02 16.19 8.19
N GLU A 259 -24.09 17.01 7.14
CA GLU A 259 -23.12 17.08 6.06
C GLU A 259 -21.91 17.96 6.45
N TRP A 260 -21.22 17.59 7.53
CA TRP A 260 -20.21 18.44 8.17
C TRP A 260 -19.03 18.80 7.27
N VAL A 261 -18.56 17.85 6.46
CA VAL A 261 -17.46 18.09 5.51
C VAL A 261 -17.87 19.13 4.45
N ALA A 262 -19.05 18.96 3.84
CA ALA A 262 -19.58 19.90 2.85
C ALA A 262 -19.88 21.28 3.48
N ALA A 263 -20.36 21.31 4.72
CA ALA A 263 -20.56 22.55 5.46
C ALA A 263 -19.24 23.29 5.72
N ALA A 264 -18.18 22.57 6.08
CA ALA A 264 -16.85 23.15 6.29
C ALA A 264 -16.24 23.69 4.98
N GLU A 265 -16.40 22.96 3.88
CA GLU A 265 -15.97 23.44 2.55
C GLU A 265 -16.68 24.73 2.15
N ALA A 266 -18.02 24.78 2.27
CA ALA A 266 -18.82 25.97 1.98
C ALA A 266 -18.42 27.16 2.87
N LEU A 267 -18.16 26.91 4.15
CA LEU A 267 -17.69 27.93 5.10
C LEU A 267 -16.31 28.50 4.70
N ARG A 268 -15.37 27.63 4.29
CA ARG A 268 -14.03 28.04 3.87
C ARG A 268 -14.08 28.84 2.57
N GLU A 269 -14.88 28.41 1.60
CA GLU A 269 -15.07 29.12 0.34
C GLU A 269 -15.67 30.52 0.57
N MET A 270 -16.72 30.60 1.38
CA MET A 270 -17.32 31.88 1.77
C MET A 270 -16.30 32.77 2.48
N THR A 271 -15.56 32.24 3.45
CA THR A 271 -14.56 33.01 4.21
C THR A 271 -13.40 33.49 3.32
N ALA A 272 -12.97 32.69 2.36
CA ALA A 272 -11.93 33.07 1.39
C ALA A 272 -12.42 34.17 0.45
N SER A 273 -13.66 34.05 -0.02
CA SER A 273 -14.30 35.06 -0.86
C SER A 273 -14.47 36.39 -0.12
N LEU A 274 -14.86 36.34 1.15
CA LEU A 274 -15.02 37.51 2.01
C LEU A 274 -13.68 38.23 2.22
N ARG A 275 -12.61 37.48 2.51
CA ARG A 275 -11.26 38.02 2.61
C ARG A 275 -10.79 38.67 1.31
N SER A 276 -11.11 38.06 0.15
CA SER A 276 -10.78 38.66 -1.15
C SER A 276 -11.51 39.99 -1.36
N HIS A 277 -12.77 40.08 -0.94
CA HIS A 277 -13.52 41.33 -0.98
C HIS A 277 -12.93 42.39 -0.03
N GLU A 278 -12.60 42.03 1.21
CA GLU A 278 -11.95 42.93 2.19
C GLU A 278 -10.63 43.51 1.66
N VAL A 279 -9.81 42.69 0.99
CA VAL A 279 -8.57 43.14 0.35
C VAL A 279 -8.85 44.17 -0.75
N LYS A 280 -9.80 43.89 -1.65
CA LYS A 280 -10.18 44.83 -2.71
C LYS A 280 -10.72 46.15 -2.14
N LEU A 281 -11.53 46.08 -1.09
CA LEU A 281 -12.06 47.27 -0.42
C LEU A 281 -10.93 48.11 0.19
N SER A 282 -9.93 47.46 0.79
CA SER A 282 -8.73 48.13 1.31
C SER A 282 -7.94 48.83 0.20
N GLU A 283 -7.69 48.15 -0.92
CA GLU A 283 -6.98 48.71 -2.08
C GLU A 283 -7.70 49.94 -2.65
N VAL A 284 -9.02 49.86 -2.82
CA VAL A 284 -9.83 50.98 -3.30
C VAL A 284 -9.85 52.13 -2.28
N SER A 285 -9.90 51.83 -0.99
CA SER A 285 -9.83 52.84 0.07
C SER A 285 -8.51 53.60 0.05
N GLU A 286 -7.40 52.90 -0.18
CA GLU A 286 -6.07 53.52 -0.34
C GLU A 286 -6.02 54.42 -1.58
N LEU A 287 -6.56 53.95 -2.71
CA LEU A 287 -6.62 54.74 -3.94
C LEU A 287 -7.49 55.99 -3.78
N MET A 288 -8.63 55.87 -3.10
CA MET A 288 -9.49 57.00 -2.78
C MET A 288 -8.78 58.03 -1.90
N ARG A 289 -8.04 57.57 -0.88
CA ARG A 289 -7.23 58.46 -0.03
C ARG A 289 -6.15 59.19 -0.83
N PHE A 290 -5.53 58.51 -1.80
CA PHE A 290 -4.56 59.13 -2.71
C PHE A 290 -5.24 60.22 -3.57
N VAL A 291 -6.34 59.89 -4.25
CA VAL A 291 -7.09 60.83 -5.10
C VAL A 291 -7.58 62.05 -4.30
N ASP A 292 -8.10 61.86 -3.10
CA ASP A 292 -8.53 62.95 -2.22
C ASP A 292 -7.36 63.87 -1.83
N THR A 293 -6.19 63.30 -1.57
CA THR A 293 -4.97 64.07 -1.23
C THR A 293 -4.47 64.87 -2.44
N GLU A 294 -4.44 64.26 -3.62
CA GLU A 294 -4.07 64.93 -4.88
C GLU A 294 -5.05 66.06 -5.20
N TRP A 295 -6.34 65.81 -5.07
CA TRP A 295 -7.36 66.81 -5.30
C TRP A 295 -7.24 68.00 -4.34
N LYS A 296 -7.05 67.77 -3.05
CA LYS A 296 -6.83 68.83 -2.05
C LYS A 296 -5.61 69.69 -2.40
N THR A 297 -4.55 69.08 -2.93
CA THR A 297 -3.33 69.79 -3.35
C THR A 297 -3.55 70.59 -4.62
N LEU A 298 -4.17 69.98 -5.63
CA LEU A 298 -4.48 70.64 -6.91
C LEU A 298 -5.46 71.80 -6.73
N ARG A 299 -6.49 71.64 -5.89
CA ARG A 299 -7.46 72.70 -5.58
C ARG A 299 -6.78 73.96 -5.05
N LYS A 300 -5.80 73.83 -4.15
CA LYS A 300 -5.03 74.98 -3.64
C LYS A 300 -4.24 75.69 -4.74
N ARG A 301 -3.65 74.93 -5.67
CA ARG A 301 -2.95 75.49 -6.85
C ARG A 301 -3.91 76.21 -7.79
N LEU A 302 -5.08 75.63 -8.05
CA LEU A 302 -6.14 76.24 -8.86
C LEU A 302 -6.59 77.58 -8.27
N ASP A 303 -6.78 77.65 -6.94
CA ASP A 303 -7.11 78.90 -6.25
C ASP A 303 -6.01 79.96 -6.45
N SER A 304 -4.73 79.57 -6.36
CA SER A 304 -3.61 80.49 -6.56
C SER A 304 -3.40 80.96 -8.02
N SER A 305 -3.90 80.20 -9.01
CA SER A 305 -3.80 80.50 -10.44
C SER A 305 -5.04 81.20 -11.00
N GLY A 306 -6.02 81.53 -10.15
CA GLY A 306 -7.23 82.27 -10.53
C GLY A 306 -8.34 81.40 -11.13
N ILE A 307 -8.21 80.06 -11.10
CA ILE A 307 -9.25 79.13 -11.55
C ILE A 307 -10.24 78.88 -10.41
N GLY A 308 -11.31 79.68 -10.39
CA GLY A 308 -12.31 79.67 -9.33
C GLY A 308 -13.28 78.47 -9.34
N PRO A 309 -14.15 78.37 -8.32
CA PRO A 309 -15.12 77.27 -8.15
C PRO A 309 -16.09 77.06 -9.32
N GLY A 310 -16.34 78.09 -10.13
CA GLY A 310 -17.23 78.02 -11.28
C GLY A 310 -16.61 77.43 -12.55
N ASP A 311 -15.31 77.09 -12.55
CA ASP A 311 -14.68 76.43 -13.70
C ASP A 311 -15.28 75.04 -13.93
N ALA A 312 -15.70 74.78 -15.18
CA ALA A 312 -16.35 73.52 -15.54
C ALA A 312 -15.48 72.29 -15.28
N GLY A 313 -14.16 72.40 -15.49
CA GLY A 313 -13.21 71.31 -15.20
C GLY A 313 -13.08 71.08 -13.70
N ARG A 314 -12.99 72.14 -12.91
CA ARG A 314 -12.93 72.07 -11.44
C ARG A 314 -14.17 71.40 -10.86
N MET A 315 -15.36 71.81 -11.31
CA MET A 315 -16.62 71.18 -10.89
C MET A 315 -16.71 69.70 -11.30
N ALA A 316 -16.20 69.34 -12.49
CA ALA A 316 -16.17 67.96 -12.94
C ALA A 316 -15.26 67.08 -12.06
N ALA A 317 -14.06 67.56 -11.72
CA ALA A 317 -13.17 66.84 -10.81
C ALA A 317 -13.75 66.72 -9.40
N GLU A 318 -14.34 67.80 -8.87
CA GLU A 318 -15.02 67.79 -7.58
C GLU A 318 -16.16 66.77 -7.52
N LYS A 319 -16.98 66.75 -8.57
CA LYS A 319 -18.06 65.78 -8.73
C LYS A 319 -17.53 64.35 -8.79
N ALA A 320 -16.51 64.08 -9.61
CA ALA A 320 -15.96 62.73 -9.76
C ALA A 320 -15.33 62.20 -8.46
N VAL A 321 -14.61 63.05 -7.71
CA VAL A 321 -14.06 62.70 -6.39
C VAL A 321 -15.18 62.43 -5.38
N ALA A 322 -16.23 63.24 -5.37
CA ALA A 322 -17.39 63.03 -4.49
C ALA A 322 -18.17 61.76 -4.85
N GLU A 323 -18.33 61.45 -6.14
CA GLU A 323 -18.93 60.20 -6.62
C GLU A 323 -18.10 58.99 -6.20
N ALA A 324 -16.77 59.06 -6.29
CA ALA A 324 -15.87 58.00 -5.81
C ALA A 324 -15.97 57.79 -4.30
N ALA A 325 -16.03 58.86 -3.51
CA ALA A 325 -16.20 58.80 -2.06
C ALA A 325 -17.55 58.15 -1.68
N SER A 326 -18.63 58.57 -2.33
CA SER A 326 -19.98 58.04 -2.09
C SER A 326 -20.06 56.55 -2.47
N ALA A 327 -19.44 56.16 -3.57
CA ALA A 327 -19.36 54.76 -3.99
C ALA A 327 -18.60 53.89 -2.98
N LEU A 328 -17.50 54.41 -2.43
CA LEU A 328 -16.72 53.73 -1.39
C LEU A 328 -17.53 53.58 -0.09
N GLU A 329 -18.24 54.62 0.34
CA GLU A 329 -19.12 54.58 1.52
C GLU A 329 -20.26 53.57 1.36
N GLN A 330 -20.75 53.38 0.14
CA GLN A 330 -21.77 52.38 -0.19
C GLN A 330 -21.20 50.95 -0.32
N GLY A 331 -19.87 50.80 -0.34
CA GLY A 331 -19.21 49.50 -0.54
C GLY A 331 -19.18 49.01 -1.99
N ASP A 332 -19.67 49.81 -2.96
CA ASP A 332 -19.69 49.43 -4.37
C ASP A 332 -18.29 49.62 -4.99
N ILE A 333 -17.48 48.56 -4.88
CA ILE A 333 -16.09 48.51 -5.37
C ILE A 333 -16.01 48.81 -6.87
N GLN A 334 -16.96 48.33 -7.67
CA GLN A 334 -16.93 48.51 -9.14
C GLN A 334 -17.24 49.94 -9.53
N LEU A 335 -18.28 50.52 -8.93
CA LEU A 335 -18.63 51.92 -9.17
C LEU A 335 -17.55 52.85 -8.62
N CYS A 336 -16.96 52.53 -7.48
CA CYS A 336 -15.85 53.29 -6.91
C CYS A 336 -14.62 53.29 -7.82
N HIS A 337 -14.18 52.13 -8.33
CA HIS A 337 -13.08 52.07 -9.30
C HIS A 337 -13.34 52.92 -10.55
N LYS A 338 -14.56 52.86 -11.10
CA LYS A 338 -14.94 53.64 -12.28
C LYS A 338 -14.91 55.15 -11.98
N ALA A 339 -15.44 55.56 -10.83
CA ALA A 339 -15.42 56.95 -10.40
C ALA A 339 -14.00 57.46 -10.09
N LEU A 340 -13.14 56.62 -9.50
CA LEU A 340 -11.72 56.92 -9.27
C LEU A 340 -10.96 57.12 -10.59
N GLY A 341 -11.23 56.31 -11.61
CA GLY A 341 -10.67 56.50 -12.95
C GLY A 341 -11.07 57.86 -13.55
N ALA A 342 -12.36 58.19 -13.50
CA ALA A 342 -12.87 59.48 -13.98
C ALA A 342 -12.30 60.67 -13.18
N ALA A 343 -12.14 60.51 -11.86
CA ALA A 343 -11.49 61.51 -11.02
C ALA A 343 -10.03 61.71 -11.43
N GLY A 344 -9.27 60.64 -11.65
CA GLY A 344 -7.89 60.70 -12.14
C GLY A 344 -7.76 61.49 -13.46
N GLU A 345 -8.58 61.18 -14.45
CA GLU A 345 -8.57 61.87 -15.75
C GLU A 345 -8.92 63.37 -15.63
N ALA A 346 -9.93 63.69 -14.80
CA ALA A 346 -10.33 65.07 -14.56
C ALA A 346 -9.23 65.87 -13.84
N LEU A 347 -8.59 65.25 -12.83
CA LEU A 347 -7.45 65.84 -12.11
C LEU A 347 -6.26 66.08 -13.04
N GLU A 348 -5.91 65.10 -13.89
CA GLU A 348 -4.81 65.26 -14.84
C GLU A 348 -5.09 66.37 -15.86
N THR A 349 -6.31 66.43 -16.38
CA THR A 349 -6.73 67.47 -17.34
C THR A 349 -6.64 68.86 -16.72
N LEU A 350 -7.04 69.02 -15.45
CA LEU A 350 -6.90 70.27 -14.71
C LEU A 350 -5.43 70.62 -14.44
N ASN A 351 -4.62 69.63 -14.06
CA ASN A 351 -3.21 69.83 -13.76
C ASN A 351 -2.43 70.30 -15.00
N ARG A 352 -2.83 69.90 -16.21
CA ARG A 352 -2.25 70.41 -17.48
C ARG A 352 -2.63 71.87 -17.79
N ARG A 353 -3.66 72.42 -17.13
CA ARG A 353 -4.14 73.81 -17.31
C ARG A 353 -3.54 74.79 -16.30
N THR A 354 -2.85 74.30 -15.26
CA THR A 354 -2.25 75.06 -14.16
C THR A 354 -0.73 75.07 -14.21
#